data_AF-A0A9D6ZT90-F1
#
_entry.id   AF-A0A9D6ZT90-F1
#
_cell.length_a   1.000
_cell.length_b   1.000
_cell.length_c   1.000
_cell.angle_alpha   90.00
_cell.angle_beta   90.00
_cell.angle_gamma   90.00
#
_symmetry.space_group_name_H-M   'P 1'
#
loop_
_entity.id
_entity.type
_entity.pdbx_description
1 polymer ?
#
loop_
_entity_poly.entity_id
_entity_poly.type
_entity_poly.pdbx_seq_one_letter_code
_entity_poly.pdbx_strand_id
1 'polypeptide(L)' 'MKQAYLPEDQVVRRALDALMKSLGPVETARFLNLPRQRRIESVRRHRQWQAQLDQTQFFNQVFGVRKS' A
#
# COMPACT_ATOMS: atom_id res chain seq x y z
N MET A 1 22.72 3.13 -18.66
CA MET A 1 21.79 2.59 -19.68
C MET A 1 20.45 3.32 -19.53
N LYS A 2 19.91 3.93 -20.59
CA LYS A 2 18.55 4.50 -20.55
C LYS A 2 17.56 3.32 -20.56
N GLN A 3 16.85 3.08 -19.47
CA GLN A 3 15.73 2.13 -19.48
C GLN A 3 14.60 2.75 -20.32
N ALA A 4 14.38 2.22 -21.52
CA ALA A 4 13.18 2.51 -22.29
C ALA A 4 12.04 1.71 -21.66
N TYR A 5 11.10 2.40 -21.03
CA TYR A 5 9.88 1.77 -20.54
C TYR A 5 9.05 1.24 -21.71
N LEU A 6 8.41 0.10 -21.52
CA LEU A 6 7.42 -0.38 -22.47
C LEU A 6 6.23 0.60 -22.51
N PRO A 7 5.62 0.83 -23.68
CA PRO A 7 4.34 1.50 -23.79
C PRO A 7 3.29 0.83 -22.89
N GLU A 8 2.40 1.63 -22.31
CA GLU A 8 1.41 1.17 -21.33
C GLU A 8 0.52 0.06 -21.88
N ASP A 9 0.07 0.18 -23.13
CA ASP A 9 -0.72 -0.82 -23.85
C ASP A 9 0.00 -2.16 -23.95
N GLN A 10 1.32 -2.14 -24.19
CA GLN A 10 2.12 -3.36 -24.24
C GLN A 10 2.28 -4.00 -22.86
N VAL A 11 2.43 -3.19 -21.81
CA VAL A 11 2.50 -3.70 -20.44
C VAL A 11 1.17 -4.37 -20.06
N VAL A 12 0.05 -3.70 -20.30
CA VAL A 12 -1.30 -4.23 -19.99
C VAL A 12 -1.54 -5.53 -20.72
N ARG A 13 -1.24 -5.59 -22.03
CA ARG A 13 -1.45 -6.80 -22.84
C ARG A 13 -0.61 -7.97 -22.34
N ARG A 14 0.69 -7.76 -22.11
CA ARG A 14 1.58 -8.81 -21.61
C ARG A 14 1.16 -9.32 -20.23
N ALA A 15 0.68 -8.42 -19.35
CA ALA A 15 0.19 -8.80 -18.04
C ALA A 15 -1.08 -9.65 -18.14
N LEU A 16 -2.04 -9.25 -18.98
CA LEU A 16 -3.26 -10.04 -19.21
C LEU A 16 -2.95 -11.42 -19.79
N ASP A 17 -2.06 -11.50 -20.78
CA ASP A 17 -1.65 -12.78 -21.38
C ASP A 17 -1.00 -13.70 -20.32
N ALA A 18 -0.13 -13.15 -19.47
CA ALA A 18 0.50 -13.90 -18.39
C ALA A 18 -0.50 -14.36 -17.32
N LEU A 19 -1.46 -13.52 -16.95
CA LEU A 19 -2.52 -13.86 -15.98
C LEU A 19 -3.43 -14.95 -16.56
N MET A 20 -3.89 -14.78 -17.80
CA MET A 20 -4.75 -15.77 -18.47
C MET A 20 -4.06 -17.13 -18.57
N LYS A 21 -2.76 -17.15 -18.90
CA LYS A 21 -1.97 -18.39 -18.98
C LYS A 21 -1.76 -19.06 -17.62
N SER A 22 -1.61 -18.29 -16.54
CA SER A 22 -1.26 -18.82 -15.21
C SER A 22 -2.48 -19.15 -14.35
N LEU A 23 -3.52 -18.33 -14.40
CA LEU A 23 -4.69 -18.41 -13.54
C LEU A 23 -5.94 -18.92 -14.27
N GLY A 24 -5.95 -18.86 -15.60
CA GLY A 24 -7.16 -19.05 -16.39
C GLY A 24 -8.13 -17.86 -16.30
N PRO A 25 -9.21 -17.87 -17.09
CA PRO A 25 -10.08 -16.71 -17.26
C PRO A 25 -10.84 -16.33 -15.99
N VAL A 26 -11.32 -17.31 -15.22
CA VAL A 26 -12.12 -17.07 -14.01
C VAL A 26 -11.28 -16.39 -12.92
N GLU A 27 -10.13 -16.96 -12.56
CA GLU A 27 -9.28 -16.37 -11.53
C GLU A 27 -8.57 -15.10 -12.00
N THR A 28 -8.31 -14.93 -13.30
CA THR A 28 -7.85 -13.65 -13.85
C THR A 28 -8.89 -12.56 -13.65
N ALA A 29 -10.16 -12.81 -13.99
CA ALA A 29 -11.24 -11.85 -13.77
C ALA A 29 -11.40 -11.54 -12.28
N ARG A 30 -11.33 -12.54 -11.41
CA ARG A 30 -11.35 -12.34 -9.96
C ARG A 30 -10.19 -11.46 -9.48
N PHE A 31 -8.97 -11.73 -9.93
CA PHE A 31 -7.77 -10.97 -9.57
C PHE A 31 -7.89 -9.49 -9.96
N LEU A 32 -8.32 -9.19 -11.18
CA LEU A 32 -8.52 -7.82 -11.65
C LEU A 32 -9.57 -7.06 -10.83
N ASN A 33 -10.53 -7.78 -10.25
CA ASN A 33 -11.58 -7.23 -9.40
C ASN A 33 -11.28 -7.30 -7.90
N LEU A 34 -10.12 -7.83 -7.49
CA LEU A 34 -9.77 -7.85 -6.08
C LEU A 34 -9.77 -6.41 -5.57
N PRO A 35 -10.47 -6.13 -4.45
CA PRO A 35 -10.39 -4.82 -3.85
C PRO A 35 -8.91 -4.58 -3.51
N ARG A 36 -8.29 -3.59 -4.16
CA ARG A 36 -6.97 -3.11 -3.76
C ARG A 36 -7.07 -2.88 -2.27
N GLN A 37 -6.23 -3.56 -1.49
CA GLN A 37 -6.15 -3.38 -0.04
C GLN A 37 -6.15 -1.88 0.20
N ARG A 38 -7.30 -1.35 0.68
CA ARG A 38 -7.47 0.09 0.78
C ARG A 38 -6.34 0.54 1.69
N ARG A 39 -5.54 1.52 1.26
CA ARG A 39 -4.67 2.21 2.21
C ARG A 39 -5.55 2.53 3.40
N ILE A 40 -5.18 2.07 4.59
CA ILE A 40 -5.87 2.51 5.80
C ILE A 40 -5.83 4.02 5.75
N GLU A 41 -7.02 4.65 5.72
CA GLU A 41 -7.17 6.10 5.69
C GLU A 41 -6.21 6.71 6.71
N SER A 42 -5.51 7.79 6.32
CA SER A 42 -4.40 8.35 7.12
C SER A 42 -4.80 8.59 8.58
N VAL A 43 -6.03 9.08 8.80
CA VAL A 43 -6.62 9.29 10.13
C VAL A 43 -6.84 7.98 10.88
N ARG A 44 -7.37 6.94 10.23
CA ARG A 44 -7.59 5.63 10.87
C ARG A 44 -6.26 4.99 11.26
N ARG A 45 -5.24 5.12 10.40
CA ARG A 45 -3.88 4.64 10.70
C ARG A 45 -3.26 5.39 11.86
N HIS A 46 -3.43 6.72 11.88
CA HIS A 46 -2.94 7.55 12.97
C HIS A 46 -3.61 7.18 14.30
N ARG A 47 -4.93 6.97 14.31
CA ARG A 47 -5.65 6.52 15.52
C ARG A 47 -5.18 5.16 16.02
N GLN A 48 -4.95 4.21 15.10
CA GLN A 48 -4.40 2.90 15.47
C GLN A 48 -3.01 3.01 16.09
N TRP A 49 -2.16 3.88 15.52
CA TRP A 49 -0.85 4.19 16.10
C TRP A 49 -0.97 4.87 17.47
N GLN A 50 -1.85 5.86 17.63
CA GLN A 50 -2.08 6.53 18.92
C GLN A 50 -2.55 5.57 20.01
N ALA A 51 -3.41 4.61 19.65
CA ALA A 51 -3.90 3.58 20.59
C ALA A 51 -2.80 2.64 21.10
N GLN A 52 -1.64 2.60 20.45
CA GLN A 52 -0.48 1.79 20.89
C GLN A 52 0.47 2.55 21.82
N LEU A 53 0.24 3.85 22.06
CA LEU A 53 1.14 4.68 22.86
C LEU A 53 0.69 4.73 24.33
N ASP A 54 1.67 4.68 25.24
CA ASP A 54 1.47 5.21 26.58
C ASP A 54 1.58 6.74 26.54
N GLN A 55 0.50 7.40 26.93
CA GLN A 55 0.36 8.85 26.83
C GLN A 55 1.44 9.60 27.63
N THR A 56 1.72 9.15 28.85
CA THR A 56 2.67 9.82 29.75
C THR A 56 4.10 9.66 29.23
N GLN A 57 4.48 8.45 28.82
CA GLN A 57 5.79 8.19 28.24
C GLN A 57 6.00 9.00 26.96
N PHE A 58 5.00 8.99 26.07
CA PHE A 58 5.08 9.71 24.80
C PHE A 58 5.22 11.22 25.00
N PHE A 59 4.42 11.82 25.89
CA PHE A 59 4.51 13.25 26.17
C PHE A 59 5.83 13.64 26.84
N ASN A 60 6.35 12.82 27.74
CA ASN A 60 7.68 13.03 28.30
C ASN A 60 8.78 12.95 27.23
N GLN A 61 8.65 12.05 26.25
CA GLN A 61 9.61 11.97 25.14
C GLN A 61 9.53 13.18 24.20
N VAL A 62 8.31 13.62 23.84
CA VAL A 62 8.11 14.68 22.86
C VAL A 62 8.32 16.07 23.44
N PHE A 63 7.86 16.29 24.68
CA PHE A 63 7.86 17.61 25.32
C PHE A 63 8.84 17.73 26.49
N GLY A 64 9.35 16.62 27.02
CA GLY A 64 10.12 16.59 28.27
C GLY A 64 11.56 17.07 28.18
N VAL A 65 12.00 17.66 27.07
CA VAL A 65 13.33 18.30 26.99
C VAL A 65 13.23 19.69 26.36
N ARG A 66 12.76 20.66 27.16
CA ARG A 66 13.34 22.03 27.24
C ARG A 66 13.14 22.58 28.65
N LYS A 67 14.11 22.31 29.53
CA LYS A 67 14.46 23.25 30.60
C LYS A 67 15.87 23.76 30.26
N SER A 68 15.92 24.93 29.63
CA SER A 68 17.05 25.86 29.71
C SER A 68 16.52 27.27 29.57
#